data_AF-A0A382JDA8-F1
#
_entry.id   AF-A0A382JDA8-F1
#
_cell.length_a   1.000
_cell.length_b   1.000
_cell.length_c   1.000
_cell.angle_alpha   90.00
_cell.angle_beta   90.00
_cell.angle_gamma   90.00
#
_symmetry.space_group_name_H-M   'P 1'
#
loop_
_entity.id
_entity.type
_entity.pdbx_description
1 polymer ?
#
loop_
_entity_poly.entity_id
_entity_poly.type
_entity_poly.pdbx_seq_one_letter_code
_entity_poly.pdbx_strand_id
1 'polypeptide(L)'
;MKKLVLLRHGESQWNLENRFTGWTDVDLTEKGKIEARLSGQLLKEGGYKFDMVHTSVLVRAVQTMEICLKEMDIDEIPIFYNWRLNERHYGALQGLNKAETAVKYGDEQVLTWRRSYTTPPPKLEIDDERHPRFDKRYSDLDPVDLPA
;
A
#
# COMPACT_ATOMS: atom_id res chain seq x y z
N MET A 1 -6.29 26.51 -13.39
CA MET A 1 -6.39 25.04 -13.55
C MET A 1 -5.79 24.38 -12.32
N LYS A 2 -6.43 23.36 -11.74
CA LYS A 2 -5.89 22.60 -10.60
C LYS A 2 -5.18 21.35 -11.12
N LYS A 3 -4.09 20.94 -10.46
CA LYS A 3 -3.33 19.71 -10.79
C LYS A 3 -3.41 18.76 -9.60
N LEU A 4 -3.58 17.48 -9.90
CA LEU A 4 -3.50 16.39 -8.93
C LEU A 4 -2.39 15.44 -9.39
N VAL A 5 -1.47 15.10 -8.49
CA VAL A 5 -0.43 14.11 -8.74
C VAL A 5 -0.75 12.86 -7.93
N LEU A 6 -0.80 11.71 -8.60
CA LEU A 6 -0.97 10.42 -7.97
C LEU A 6 0.36 9.67 -8.09
N LEU A 7 0.89 9.23 -6.97
CA LEU A 7 2.14 8.47 -6.91
C LEU A 7 1.90 7.15 -6.19
N ARG A 8 2.28 6.05 -6.84
CA ARG A 8 2.29 4.73 -6.22
C ARG A 8 3.61 4.54 -5.48
N HIS A 9 3.57 3.82 -4.35
CA HIS A 9 4.77 3.43 -3.63
C HIS A 9 5.74 2.63 -4.51
N GLY A 10 7.04 2.71 -4.22
CA GLY A 10 8.07 1.88 -4.88
C GLY A 10 7.95 0.39 -4.54
N GLU A 11 8.78 -0.45 -5.15
CA GLU A 11 8.82 -1.89 -4.89
C GLU A 11 8.98 -2.21 -3.38
N SER A 12 8.08 -3.03 -2.84
CA SER A 12 8.17 -3.52 -1.47
C SER A 12 8.79 -4.91 -1.38
N GLN A 13 9.25 -5.30 -0.18
CA GLN A 13 9.84 -6.61 0.08
C GLN A 13 8.95 -7.76 -0.42
N TRP A 14 7.62 -7.68 -0.21
CA TRP A 14 6.70 -8.71 -0.68
C TRP A 14 6.32 -8.61 -2.16
N ASN A 15 6.58 -7.48 -2.82
CA ASN A 15 6.52 -7.46 -4.28
C ASN A 15 7.67 -8.28 -4.86
N LEU A 16 8.89 -8.10 -4.32
CA LEU A 16 10.07 -8.87 -4.69
C LEU A 16 9.91 -10.37 -4.39
N GLU A 17 9.36 -10.73 -3.23
CA GLU A 17 9.08 -12.14 -2.84
C GLU A 17 7.86 -12.74 -3.56
N ASN A 18 7.18 -11.97 -4.41
CA ASN A 18 5.94 -12.38 -5.10
C ASN A 18 4.82 -12.85 -4.15
N ARG A 19 4.59 -12.14 -3.05
CA ARG A 19 3.56 -12.45 -2.05
C ARG A 19 2.36 -11.50 -2.14
N PHE A 20 1.20 -11.93 -1.63
CA PHE A 20 0.05 -11.04 -1.43
C PHE A 20 0.27 -10.19 -0.17
N THR A 21 0.22 -8.87 -0.31
CA THR A 21 0.52 -7.93 0.79
C THR A 21 -0.73 -7.44 1.50
N GLY A 22 -1.59 -6.72 0.79
CA GLY A 22 -2.75 -6.06 1.39
C GLY A 22 -2.33 -5.10 2.49
N TRP A 23 -2.90 -5.25 3.68
CA TRP A 23 -2.62 -4.37 4.82
C TRP A 23 -1.43 -4.80 5.66
N THR A 24 -0.77 -5.93 5.33
CA THR A 24 0.49 -6.25 5.98
C THR A 24 1.53 -5.16 5.70
N ASP A 25 2.18 -4.71 6.77
CA ASP A 25 3.03 -3.53 6.73
C ASP A 25 4.48 -3.91 6.47
N VAL A 26 4.84 -3.92 5.20
CA VAL A 26 6.16 -4.31 4.71
C VAL A 26 6.91 -3.11 4.16
N ASP A 27 8.21 -3.11 4.39
CA ASP A 27 9.16 -2.06 3.98
C ASP A 27 9.37 -2.04 2.45
N LEU A 28 9.90 -0.92 1.96
CA LEU A 28 10.44 -0.80 0.61
C LEU A 28 11.73 -1.62 0.46
N THR A 29 11.97 -2.15 -0.73
CA THR A 29 13.30 -2.64 -1.10
C THR A 29 14.24 -1.46 -1.37
N GLU A 30 15.55 -1.71 -1.46
CA GLU A 30 16.48 -0.67 -1.91
C GLU A 30 16.13 -0.14 -3.31
N LYS A 31 15.62 -1.02 -4.19
CA LYS A 31 15.08 -0.61 -5.48
C LYS A 31 13.85 0.29 -5.32
N GLY A 32 12.90 -0.05 -4.44
CA GLY A 32 11.75 0.81 -4.15
C GLY A 32 12.13 2.19 -3.61
N LYS A 33 13.18 2.28 -2.79
CA LYS A 33 13.73 3.56 -2.34
C LYS A 33 14.35 4.36 -3.49
N ILE A 34 15.03 3.70 -4.44
CA ILE A 34 15.55 4.36 -5.65
C ILE A 34 14.41 4.88 -6.53
N GLU A 35 13.33 4.11 -6.71
CA GLU A 35 12.14 4.54 -7.46
C GLU A 35 11.48 5.78 -6.82
N ALA A 36 11.40 5.83 -5.49
CA ALA A 36 10.92 6.99 -4.76
C ALA A 36 11.84 8.21 -4.97
N ARG A 37 13.17 8.04 -4.93
CA ARG A 37 14.11 9.14 -5.18
C ARG A 37 13.95 9.71 -6.59
N LEU A 38 13.91 8.83 -7.59
CA LEU A 38 13.71 9.24 -8.99
C LEU A 38 12.39 9.97 -9.18
N SER A 39 11.33 9.52 -8.51
CA SER A 39 10.02 10.20 -8.55
C SER A 39 10.10 11.63 -8.02
N GLY A 40 10.76 11.83 -6.87
CA GLY A 40 11.00 13.17 -6.32
C GLY A 40 11.82 14.06 -7.24
N GLN A 41 12.89 13.52 -7.84
CA GLN A 41 13.73 14.24 -8.82
C GLN A 41 12.93 14.68 -10.05
N LEU A 42 12.14 13.78 -10.64
CA LEU A 42 11.29 14.11 -11.80
C LEU A 42 10.24 15.17 -11.47
N LEU A 43 9.64 15.12 -10.29
CA LEU A 43 8.67 16.13 -9.84
C LEU A 43 9.33 17.49 -9.63
N LYS A 44 10.55 17.51 -9.08
CA LYS A 44 11.34 18.73 -8.92
C LYS A 44 11.74 19.34 -10.26
N GLU A 45 12.31 18.54 -11.16
CA GLU A 45 12.71 18.94 -12.51
C GLU A 45 11.50 19.44 -13.33
N GLY A 46 10.34 18.81 -13.14
CA GLY A 46 9.07 19.22 -13.74
C GLY A 46 8.47 20.51 -13.14
N GLY A 47 9.10 21.11 -12.12
CA GLY A 47 8.65 22.33 -11.46
C GLY A 47 7.33 22.17 -10.69
N TYR A 48 7.01 20.95 -10.22
CA TYR A 48 5.82 20.71 -9.42
C TYR A 48 5.98 21.30 -8.03
N LYS A 49 4.90 21.88 -7.52
CA LYS A 49 4.76 22.38 -6.16
C LYS A 49 3.51 21.77 -5.55
N PHE A 50 3.54 21.56 -4.25
CA PHE A 50 2.45 20.93 -3.51
C PHE A 50 2.04 21.82 -2.34
N ASP A 51 0.73 21.93 -2.13
CA ASP A 51 0.15 22.65 -0.99
C ASP A 51 -0.16 21.69 0.18
N MET A 52 -0.34 20.39 -0.12
CA MET A 52 -0.59 19.32 0.84
C MET A 52 -0.28 17.95 0.23
N VAL A 53 -0.09 16.95 1.08
CA VAL A 53 0.10 15.55 0.68
C VAL A 53 -0.87 14.64 1.44
N HIS A 54 -1.41 13.65 0.74
CA HIS A 54 -2.20 12.58 1.35
C HIS A 54 -1.48 11.24 1.15
N THR A 55 -1.41 10.42 2.20
CA THR A 55 -0.81 9.09 2.13
C THR A 55 -1.58 8.08 2.99
N SER A 56 -1.35 6.80 2.74
CA SER A 56 -1.89 5.71 3.55
C SER A 56 -1.19 5.63 4.92
N VAL A 57 -1.64 4.74 5.80
CA VAL A 57 -0.95 4.47 7.07
C VAL A 57 0.10 3.33 6.97
N LEU A 58 0.41 2.88 5.75
CA LEU A 58 1.34 1.79 5.48
C LEU A 58 2.75 2.33 5.18
N VAL A 59 3.76 1.75 5.82
CA VAL A 59 5.15 2.22 5.84
C VAL A 59 5.72 2.44 4.45
N ARG A 60 5.45 1.55 3.49
CA ARG A 60 5.91 1.67 2.10
C ARG A 60 5.45 2.94 1.39
N ALA A 61 4.21 3.38 1.64
CA ALA A 61 3.68 4.60 1.05
C ALA A 61 4.23 5.84 1.76
N VAL A 62 4.35 5.76 3.10
CA VAL A 62 4.95 6.82 3.93
C VAL A 62 6.41 7.05 3.52
N GLN A 63 7.23 6.00 3.47
CA GLN A 63 8.63 6.10 3.05
C GLN A 63 8.77 6.62 1.61
N THR A 64 7.91 6.18 0.69
CA THR A 64 7.93 6.71 -0.69
C THR A 64 7.69 8.22 -0.68
N MET A 65 6.68 8.67 0.05
CA MET A 65 6.38 10.09 0.21
C MET A 65 7.54 10.86 0.84
N GLU A 66 8.08 10.39 1.97
CA GLU A 66 9.18 11.06 2.69
C GLU A 66 10.42 11.22 1.80
N ILE A 67 10.79 10.15 1.07
CA ILE A 67 11.91 10.19 0.14
C ILE A 67 11.63 11.18 -1.00
N CYS A 68 10.42 11.19 -1.58
CA CYS A 68 10.07 12.13 -2.65
C CYS A 68 10.14 13.58 -2.17
N LEU A 69 9.54 13.90 -1.02
CA LEU A 69 9.55 15.24 -0.46
C LEU A 69 10.97 15.73 -0.17
N LYS A 70 11.82 14.85 0.35
CA LYS A 70 13.24 15.13 0.57
C LYS A 70 13.97 15.46 -0.73
N GLU A 71 13.80 14.70 -1.81
CA GLU A 71 14.46 14.99 -3.10
C GLU A 71 13.95 16.31 -3.72
N MET A 72 12.69 16.65 -3.45
CA MET A 72 12.08 17.91 -3.89
C MET A 72 12.48 19.13 -3.04
N ASP A 73 13.24 18.95 -1.96
CA ASP A 73 13.54 19.96 -0.94
C ASP A 73 12.26 20.58 -0.31
N ILE A 74 11.29 19.74 0.04
CA ILE A 74 10.05 20.15 0.72
C ILE A 74 10.04 19.59 2.15
N ASP A 75 10.27 20.47 3.14
CA ASP A 75 10.32 20.08 4.55
C ASP A 75 9.03 20.42 5.34
N GLU A 76 8.33 21.50 4.97
CA GLU A 76 7.18 22.02 5.73
C GLU A 76 5.90 22.01 4.88
N ILE A 77 5.27 20.84 4.75
CA ILE A 77 4.01 20.67 4.05
C ILE A 77 3.00 19.90 4.91
N PRO A 78 1.70 20.27 4.92
CA PRO A 78 0.68 19.47 5.59
C PRO A 78 0.59 18.07 4.98
N ILE A 79 0.76 17.05 5.83
CA ILE A 79 0.63 15.64 5.46
C ILE A 79 -0.56 15.03 6.19
N PHE A 80 -1.46 14.41 5.42
CA PHE A 80 -2.68 13.77 5.91
C PHE A 80 -2.59 12.25 5.71
N TYR A 81 -2.51 11.53 6.82
CA TYR A 81 -2.52 10.07 6.84
C TYR A 81 -3.96 9.55 6.92
N ASN A 82 -4.33 8.59 6.08
CA ASN A 82 -5.67 8.00 6.11
C ASN A 82 -5.68 6.53 5.71
N TRP A 83 -6.23 5.66 6.56
CA TRP A 83 -6.37 4.23 6.28
C TRP A 83 -7.21 3.93 5.04
N ARG A 84 -8.10 4.83 4.64
CA ARG A 84 -8.90 4.70 3.41
C ARG A 84 -8.06 4.77 2.14
N LEU A 85 -6.80 5.19 2.25
CA LEU A 85 -5.80 5.15 1.18
C LEU A 85 -4.91 3.90 1.24
N ASN A 86 -5.15 2.98 2.18
CA ASN A 86 -4.45 1.70 2.22
C ASN A 86 -4.77 0.89 0.95
N GLU A 87 -3.89 -0.06 0.65
CA GLU A 87 -4.10 -1.04 -0.42
C GLU A 87 -5.38 -1.86 -0.17
N ARG A 88 -5.94 -2.48 -1.21
CA ARG A 88 -7.02 -3.47 -1.02
C ARG A 88 -6.57 -4.58 -0.06
N HIS A 89 -7.38 -4.88 0.95
CA HIS A 89 -7.14 -6.01 1.85
C HIS A 89 -7.18 -7.33 1.08
N TYR A 90 -6.23 -8.23 1.33
CA TYR A 90 -6.16 -9.53 0.65
C TYR A 90 -6.70 -10.69 1.48
N GLY A 91 -7.29 -10.41 2.64
CA GLY A 91 -7.88 -11.40 3.53
C GLY A 91 -6.90 -12.50 3.88
N ALA A 92 -7.37 -13.74 3.86
CA ALA A 92 -6.56 -14.91 4.17
C ALA A 92 -5.38 -15.14 3.21
N LEU A 93 -5.36 -14.49 2.03
CA LEU A 93 -4.25 -14.61 1.09
C LEU A 93 -3.00 -13.84 1.56
N GLN A 94 -3.13 -12.89 2.48
CA GLN A 94 -1.99 -12.08 2.96
C GLN A 94 -0.85 -12.96 3.47
N GLY A 95 0.34 -12.78 2.90
CA GLY A 95 1.53 -13.55 3.21
C GLY A 95 1.75 -14.79 2.35
N LEU A 96 0.76 -15.23 1.56
CA LEU A 96 0.95 -16.36 0.65
C LEU A 96 1.74 -15.94 -0.61
N ASN A 97 2.57 -16.85 -1.13
CA ASN A 97 3.21 -16.66 -2.43
C ASN A 97 2.17 -16.81 -3.55
N LYS A 98 2.19 -15.90 -4.53
CA LYS A 98 1.19 -15.86 -5.61
C LYS A 98 1.29 -17.07 -6.55
N ALA A 99 2.51 -17.53 -6.84
CA ALA A 99 2.72 -18.68 -7.73
C ALA A 99 2.24 -19.98 -7.06
N GLU A 100 2.60 -20.19 -5.79
CA GLU A 100 2.13 -21.35 -5.02
C GLU A 100 0.60 -21.34 -4.85
N THR A 101 0.02 -20.16 -4.60
CA THR A 101 -1.43 -19.99 -4.51
C THR A 101 -2.11 -20.31 -5.84
N ALA A 102 -1.50 -19.93 -6.97
CA ALA A 102 -2.02 -20.26 -8.30
C ALA A 102 -1.94 -21.78 -8.58
N VAL A 103 -0.87 -22.46 -8.16
CA VAL A 103 -0.78 -23.93 -8.25
C VAL A 103 -1.88 -24.59 -7.41
N LYS A 104 -2.19 -24.05 -6.22
CA LYS A 104 -3.17 -24.63 -5.31
C LYS A 104 -4.62 -24.38 -5.73
N TYR A 105 -4.95 -23.18 -6.21
CA TYR A 105 -6.33 -22.75 -6.45
C TYR A 105 -6.66 -22.50 -7.92
N GLY A 106 -5.67 -22.54 -8.81
CA GLY A 106 -5.80 -22.22 -10.23
C GLY A 106 -5.57 -20.74 -10.54
N ASP A 107 -4.97 -20.47 -11.70
CA ASP A 107 -4.67 -19.12 -12.18
C ASP A 107 -5.93 -18.25 -12.34
N GLU A 108 -7.02 -18.83 -12.86
CA GLU A 108 -8.29 -18.11 -13.06
C GLU A 108 -8.91 -17.66 -11.73
N GLN A 109 -8.83 -18.51 -10.69
CA GLN A 109 -9.34 -18.18 -9.36
C GLN A 109 -8.50 -17.09 -8.69
N VAL A 110 -7.16 -17.20 -8.78
CA VAL A 110 -6.24 -16.17 -8.28
C VAL A 110 -6.45 -14.85 -9.03
N LEU A 111 -6.64 -14.89 -10.34
CA LEU A 111 -6.94 -13.70 -11.14
C LEU A 111 -8.27 -13.07 -10.72
N THR A 112 -9.30 -13.89 -10.49
CA THR A 112 -10.61 -13.45 -10.00
C THR A 112 -10.47 -12.72 -8.66
N TRP A 113 -9.82 -13.32 -7.66
CA TRP A 113 -9.56 -12.64 -6.37
C TRP A 113 -8.74 -11.35 -6.52
N ARG A 114 -7.86 -11.28 -7.53
CA ARG A 114 -7.00 -10.10 -7.75
C ARG A 114 -7.67 -8.98 -8.55
N ARG A 115 -8.62 -9.28 -9.43
CA ARG A 115 -9.10 -8.32 -10.44
C ARG A 115 -10.61 -8.17 -10.47
N SER A 116 -11.37 -9.10 -9.91
CA SER A 116 -12.82 -8.98 -9.83
C SER A 116 -13.20 -7.75 -9.01
N TYR A 117 -14.26 -7.08 -9.46
CA TYR A 117 -14.86 -5.96 -8.75
C TYR A 117 -15.76 -6.44 -7.60
N THR A 118 -16.46 -7.56 -7.78
CA THR A 118 -17.49 -8.06 -6.85
C THR A 118 -17.06 -9.30 -6.06
N THR A 119 -15.96 -9.95 -6.44
CA THR A 119 -15.49 -11.18 -5.79
C THR A 119 -14.27 -10.88 -4.93
N PRO A 120 -14.42 -10.76 -3.59
CA PRO A 120 -13.29 -10.55 -2.71
C PRO A 120 -12.44 -11.82 -2.57
N PRO A 121 -11.18 -11.70 -2.15
CA PRO A 121 -10.41 -12.82 -1.59
C PRO A 121 -11.13 -13.48 -0.40
N PRO A 122 -10.74 -14.71 -0.02
CA PRO A 122 -11.25 -15.34 1.19
C PRO A 122 -10.96 -14.46 2.41
N LYS A 123 -11.96 -14.31 3.29
CA LYS A 123 -11.86 -13.47 4.49
C LYS A 123 -10.90 -14.05 5.51
N LEU A 124 -10.30 -13.19 6.34
CA LEU A 124 -9.70 -13.62 7.59
C LEU A 124 -10.78 -14.06 8.58
N GLU A 125 -10.46 -15.08 9.38
CA GLU A 125 -11.25 -15.39 10.58
C GLU A 125 -11.12 -14.25 11.58
N ILE A 126 -12.15 -14.05 12.40
CA ILE A 126 -12.21 -12.90 13.31
C ILE A 126 -11.10 -12.94 14.36
N ASP A 127 -10.62 -14.13 14.72
CA ASP A 127 -9.55 -14.38 15.69
C ASP A 127 -8.15 -14.47 15.04
N ASP A 128 -8.03 -14.33 13.73
CA ASP A 128 -6.74 -14.30 13.04
C ASP A 128 -5.96 -13.03 13.42
N GLU A 129 -4.72 -13.19 13.90
CA GLU A 129 -3.87 -12.08 14.34
C GLU A 129 -3.60 -11.04 13.25
N ARG A 130 -3.73 -11.42 11.97
CA ARG A 130 -3.57 -10.51 10.82
C ARG A 130 -4.79 -9.59 10.64
N HIS A 131 -5.89 -9.84 11.35
CA HIS A 131 -7.10 -9.03 11.26
C HIS A 131 -6.81 -7.61 11.77
N PRO A 132 -7.16 -6.54 11.01
CA PRO A 132 -6.82 -5.15 11.38
C PRO A 132 -7.31 -4.72 12.78
N ARG A 133 -8.35 -5.35 13.32
CA ARG A 133 -8.84 -5.16 14.70
C ARG A 133 -7.76 -5.28 15.79
N PHE A 134 -6.69 -6.05 15.52
CA PHE A 134 -5.60 -6.27 16.47
C PHE A 134 -4.45 -5.28 16.27
N ASP A 135 -4.49 -4.46 15.23
CA ASP A 135 -3.49 -3.44 14.94
C ASP A 135 -3.91 -2.09 15.54
N LYS A 136 -3.04 -1.53 16.37
CA LYS A 136 -3.27 -0.29 17.12
C LYS A 136 -3.63 0.89 16.24
N ARG A 137 -3.18 0.92 14.98
CA ARG A 137 -3.49 1.98 14.01
C ARG A 137 -4.98 2.11 13.72
N TYR A 138 -5.74 1.05 13.97
CA TYR A 138 -7.17 0.97 13.69
C TYR A 138 -8.02 0.83 14.96
N SER A 139 -7.41 1.04 16.14
CA SER A 139 -8.08 0.83 17.44
C SER A 139 -9.28 1.74 17.69
N ASP A 140 -9.32 2.91 17.05
CA ASP A 140 -10.44 3.86 17.14
C ASP A 140 -11.57 3.58 16.12
N LEU A 141 -11.44 2.54 15.30
CA LEU A 141 -12.42 2.16 14.28
C LEU A 141 -13.33 1.04 14.79
N ASP A 142 -14.60 1.07 14.39
CA ASP A 142 -15.49 -0.06 14.64
C ASP A 142 -14.99 -1.28 13.83
N PRO A 143 -14.80 -2.46 14.44
CA PRO A 143 -14.39 -3.67 13.73
C PRO A 143 -15.26 -4.01 12.51
N VAL A 144 -16.53 -3.59 12.47
CA VAL A 144 -17.41 -3.80 11.30
C VAL A 144 -17.00 -2.99 10.07
N ASP A 145 -16.27 -1.88 10.27
CA ASP A 145 -15.76 -1.02 9.20
C ASP A 145 -14.40 -1.50 8.66
N LEU A 146 -13.76 -2.45 9.35
CA LEU A 146 -12.46 -2.98 8.98
C LEU A 146 -12.60 -4.10 7.93
N PRO A 147 -11.75 -4.10 6.89
CA PRO A 147 -11.79 -5.18 5.91
C PRO A 147 -11.23 -6.47 6.52
N ALA A 148 -11.88 -7.59 6.22
CA ALA A 148 -11.48 -8.94 6.60
C ALA A 148 -11.52 -9.86 5.38
#